data_AF-A0A1A6HIS5-F1
#
_entry.id   AF-A0A1A6HIS5-F1
#
_cell.length_a   1.000
_cell.length_b   1.000
_cell.length_c   1.000
_cell.angle_alpha   90.00
_cell.angle_beta   90.00
_cell.angle_gamma   90.00
#
_symmetry.space_group_name_H-M   'P 1'
#
loop_
_entity.id
_entity.type
_entity.pdbx_description
1 polymer ?
#
loop_
_entity_poly.entity_id
_entity_poly.type
_entity_poly.pdbx_seq_one_letter_code
_entity_poly.pdbx_strand_id
1 'polypeptide(L)' 'IKEFEGAVDFFTRAVKINRCFLDGYIGRGNSYMEYGEDKALKRAQKDFLNALHIDPSCLKARISLGYNL' A
#
# COMPACT_ATOMS: atom_id res chain seq x y z
N ILE A 1 -4.82 -11.10 -11.54
CA ILE A 1 -3.33 -11.03 -11.58
C ILE A 1 -2.86 -9.77 -12.32
N LYS A 2 -3.16 -9.59 -13.62
CA LYS A 2 -2.74 -8.38 -14.38
C LYS A 2 -3.29 -7.04 -13.86
N GLU A 3 -4.50 -7.03 -13.30
CA GLU A 3 -5.14 -5.80 -12.82
C GLU A 3 -4.42 -5.23 -11.58
N PHE A 4 -3.93 -6.08 -10.69
CA PHE A 4 -3.19 -5.67 -9.50
C PHE A 4 -1.78 -5.16 -9.83
N GLU A 5 -1.15 -5.73 -10.85
CA GLU A 5 0.12 -5.24 -11.39
C GLU A 5 -0.01 -3.81 -11.94
N GLY A 6 -1.08 -3.56 -12.71
CA GLY A 6 -1.41 -2.21 -13.20
C GLY A 6 -1.73 -1.23 -12.08
N ALA A 7 -2.46 -1.67 -11.04
CA ALA A 7 -2.75 -0.85 -9.87
C ALA A 7 -1.47 -0.48 -9.10
N VAL A 8 -0.55 -1.44 -8.90
CA VAL A 8 0.75 -1.20 -8.28
C VAL A 8 1.54 -0.15 -9.06
N ASP A 9 1.58 -0.22 -10.39
CA ASP A 9 2.29 0.77 -11.20
C ASP A 9 1.63 2.16 -11.13
N PHE A 10 0.30 2.23 -11.23
CA PHE A 10 -0.45 3.47 -11.10
C PHE A 10 -0.17 4.16 -9.76
N PHE A 11 -0.33 3.44 -8.65
CA PHE A 11 -0.06 4.00 -7.33
C PHE A 11 1.42 4.32 -7.12
N THR A 12 2.33 3.56 -7.74
CA THR A 12 3.77 3.88 -7.70
C THR A 12 4.07 5.22 -8.36
N ARG A 13 3.42 5.55 -9.47
CA ARG A 13 3.53 6.89 -10.09
C ARG A 13 2.89 7.95 -9.19
N ALA A 14 1.71 7.67 -8.63
CA ALA A 14 1.00 8.61 -7.76
C ALA A 14 1.83 9.01 -6.53
N VAL A 15 2.44 8.06 -5.81
CA VAL A 15 3.26 8.36 -4.63
C VAL A 15 4.61 9.01 -4.99
N LYS A 16 5.11 8.84 -6.22
CA LYS A 16 6.28 9.57 -6.72
C LYS A 16 5.96 11.04 -6.96
N ILE A 17 4.77 11.34 -7.48
CA ILE A 17 4.31 12.71 -7.71
C ILE A 17 3.98 13.39 -6.39
N ASN A 18 3.24 12.72 -5.51
CA ASN A 18 2.91 13.22 -4.18
C ASN A 18 3.31 12.20 -3.11
N ARG A 19 4.43 12.48 -2.43
CA ARG A 19 4.98 11.62 -1.38
C ARG A 19 4.13 11.54 -0.12
N CYS A 20 3.18 12.45 0.06
CA CYS A 20 2.23 12.47 1.18
C CYS A 20 0.85 11.93 0.77
N PHE A 21 0.73 11.29 -0.41
CA PHE A 21 -0.54 10.75 -0.88
C PHE A 21 -0.92 9.47 -0.14
N LEU A 22 -1.68 9.64 0.95
CA LEU A 22 -2.09 8.59 1.88
C LEU A 22 -2.79 7.42 1.16
N ASP A 23 -3.81 7.71 0.35
CA ASP A 23 -4.57 6.70 -0.39
C ASP A 23 -3.71 5.96 -1.42
N GLY A 24 -2.64 6.58 -1.92
CA GLY A 24 -1.69 5.94 -2.83
C GLY A 24 -0.92 4.82 -2.16
N TYR A 25 -0.44 5.04 -0.93
CA TYR A 25 0.23 3.98 -0.17
C TYR A 25 -0.75 2.88 0.22
N ILE A 26 -1.95 3.22 0.69
CA ILE A 26 -2.96 2.23 1.05
C ILE A 26 -3.36 1.39 -0.17
N GLY A 27 -3.65 2.04 -1.30
CA GLY A 27 -4.04 1.39 -2.55
C GLY A 27 -2.94 0.50 -3.09
N ARG A 28 -1.68 0.94 -3.06
CA ARG A 28 -0.54 0.11 -3.48
C ARG A 28 -0.32 -1.08 -2.56
N GLY A 29 -0.44 -0.89 -1.25
CA GLY A 29 -0.32 -1.97 -0.28
C GLY A 29 -1.39 -3.04 -0.47
N ASN A 30 -2.65 -2.63 -0.63
CA ASN A 30 -3.74 -3.56 -0.93
C ASN A 30 -3.50 -4.29 -2.26
N SER A 31 -3.04 -3.59 -3.29
CA SER A 31 -2.72 -4.21 -4.58
C SER A 31 -1.62 -5.26 -4.46
N TYR A 32 -0.62 -5.03 -3.61
CA TYR A 32 0.42 -6.02 -3.33
C TYR A 32 -0.14 -7.28 -2.66
N MET A 33 -1.08 -7.14 -1.73
CA MET A 33 -1.69 -8.30 -1.06
C MET A 33 -2.40 -9.22 -2.06
N GLU A 34 -3.13 -8.63 -3.00
CA GLU A 34 -3.90 -9.37 -4.01
C GLU A 34 -3.05 -9.91 -5.17
N TYR A 35 -1.85 -9.34 -5.38
CA TYR A 35 -0.93 -9.78 -6.43
C TYR A 35 -0.26 -11.14 -6.12
N GLY A 36 -0.28 -11.60 -4.86
CA GLY A 36 0.05 -12.98 -4.49
C GLY A 36 1.53 -13.37 -4.58
N GLU A 37 2.45 -12.42 -4.73
CA GLU A 37 3.88 -12.73 -4.64
C GLU A 37 4.35 -12.83 -3.19
N ASP A 38 5.25 -13.78 -2.92
CA ASP A 38 5.85 -14.06 -1.60
C ASP A 38 6.51 -12.80 -0.97
N LYS A 39 7.00 -11.89 -1.81
CA LYS A 39 7.61 -10.61 -1.39
C LYS A 39 6.62 -9.45 -1.28
N ALA A 40 5.38 -9.63 -1.73
CA ALA A 40 4.38 -8.58 -1.78
C ALA A 40 3.86 -8.21 -0.39
N LEU A 41 3.77 -9.17 0.54
CA LEU A 41 3.37 -8.92 1.92
C LEU A 41 4.26 -7.87 2.61
N LYS A 42 5.59 -8.03 2.50
CA LYS A 42 6.55 -7.07 3.08
C LYS A 42 6.45 -5.68 2.44
N ARG A 43 6.15 -5.63 1.14
CA ARG A 43 5.94 -4.36 0.43
C ARG A 43 4.64 -3.69 0.87
N ALA A 44 3.56 -4.45 1.04
CA ALA A 44 2.28 -3.97 1.56
C ALA A 44 2.42 -3.39 2.97
N GLN A 45 3.05 -4.14 3.88
CA GLN A 45 3.34 -3.68 5.25
C GLN A 45 4.13 -2.36 5.24
N LYS A 46 5.16 -2.25 4.39
CA LYS A 46 5.94 -1.01 4.26
C LYS A 46 5.07 0.16 3.81
N ASP A 47 4.17 -0.04 2.87
CA ASP A 47 3.27 1.01 2.41
C ASP A 47 2.25 1.41 3.47
N PHE A 48 1.66 0.46 4.21
CA PHE A 48 0.79 0.79 5.33
C PHE A 48 1.53 1.55 6.44
N LEU A 49 2.78 1.18 6.73
CA LEU A 49 3.63 1.93 7.67
C LEU A 49 3.93 3.35 7.17
N ASN A 50 4.20 3.54 5.88
CA ASN A 50 4.36 4.88 5.31
C ASN A 50 3.06 5.71 5.44
N ALA A 51 1.91 5.10 5.21
CA ALA A 51 0.61 5.77 5.41
C ALA A 51 0.43 6.19 6.88
N LEU A 52 0.79 5.32 7.84
CA LEU A 52 0.73 5.65 9.27
C LEU A 52 1.77 6.70 9.70
N HIS A 53 2.88 6.82 8.98
CA HIS A 53 3.84 7.89 9.22
C HIS A 53 3.31 9.26 8.76
N ILE A 54 2.49 9.28 7.71
CA ILE A 54 1.82 10.48 7.20
C ILE A 54 0.61 10.84 8.07
N ASP A 55 -0.23 9.85 8.38
CA ASP A 55 -1.38 9.98 9.27
C ASP A 55 -1.43 8.80 10.26
N PRO A 56 -0.94 8.99 11.49
CA PRO A 56 -0.97 7.97 12.54
C PRO A 56 -2.38 7.52 12.95
N SER A 57 -3.40 8.33 12.66
CA SER A 57 -4.80 8.05 12.97
C SER A 57 -5.53 7.29 11.86
N CYS A 58 -4.85 7.00 10.73
CA CYS A 58 -5.46 6.34 9.58
C CYS A 58 -5.90 4.91 9.92
N LEU A 59 -7.20 4.75 10.20
CA LEU A 59 -7.78 3.46 10.59
C LEU A 59 -7.61 2.41 9.48
N LYS A 60 -7.78 2.79 8.22
CA LYS A 60 -7.60 1.88 7.06
C LYS A 60 -6.20 1.28 7.05
N ALA A 61 -5.17 2.10 7.21
CA ALA A 61 -3.79 1.63 7.25
C ALA A 61 -3.50 0.74 8.46
N ARG A 62 -4.09 1.02 9.64
CA ARG A 62 -3.95 0.14 10.83
C ARG A 62 -4.62 -1.21 10.64
N ILE A 63 -5.84 -1.23 10.11
CA ILE A 63 -6.58 -2.47 9.81
C ILE A 63 -5.80 -3.30 8.80
N SER A 64 -5.38 -2.68 7.69
CA SER A 64 -4.60 -3.37 6.66
C SER A 64 -3.29 -3.89 7.23
N LEU A 65 -2.53 -3.10 8.01
CA LEU A 65 -1.30 -3.60 8.63
C LEU A 65 -1.56 -4.78 9.56
N GLY A 66 -2.59 -4.70 10.41
CA GLY A 66 -2.97 -5.77 11.35
C GLY A 66 -3.40 -7.07 10.66
N TYR A 67 -4.03 -6.99 9.49
CA TYR A 67 -4.38 -8.16 8.68
C TYR A 67 -3.15 -8.86 8.09
N ASN A 68 -2.03 -8.14 7.95
CA ASN A 68 -0.80 -8.64 7.32
C ASN A 68 0.29 -9.03 8.34
N LEU A 69 -0.01 -9.10 9.63
CA LEU A 69 0.88 -9.58 10.70
C LEU A 69 0.75 -11.08 10.92
#